data_AF-A0A1W9VDL2-F1
#
_entry.id   AF-A0A1W9VDL2-F1
#
_cell.length_a   1.000
_cell.length_b   1.000
_cell.length_c   1.000
_cell.angle_alpha   90.00
_cell.angle_beta   90.00
_cell.angle_gamma   90.00
#
_symmetry.space_group_name_H-M   'P 1'
#
loop_
_entity.id
_entity.type
_entity.pdbx_description
1 polymer ?
#
loop_
_entity_poly.entity_id
_entity_poly.type
_entity_poly.pdbx_seq_one_letter_code
_entity_poly.pdbx_strand_id
1 'polypeptide(L)'
;MTIQKLLKEYNLEIDDVRWYLSQLMTQRLLSHNENPGELTKFIWSGELHDEIYNMEERYLKELQDHMDEKTLDESHARDTLKEMENARRNRHGY
;
A
#
# COMPACT_ATOMS: atom_id res chain seq x y z
N MET A 1 -6.36 -8.87 -17.46
CA MET A 1 -5.31 -7.84 -17.26
C MET A 1 -4.48 -8.28 -16.06
N THR A 2 -3.18 -8.00 -15.97
CA THR A 2 -2.40 -8.36 -14.75
C THR A 2 -1.88 -7.11 -14.07
N ILE A 3 -1.76 -7.15 -12.74
CA ILE A 3 -1.26 -6.02 -11.95
C ILE A 3 0.15 -5.63 -12.36
N GLN A 4 0.99 -6.59 -12.76
CA GLN A 4 2.35 -6.31 -13.25
C GLN A 4 2.35 -5.53 -14.57
N LYS A 5 1.33 -5.67 -15.43
CA LYS A 5 1.19 -4.84 -16.64
C LYS A 5 0.80 -3.42 -16.26
N LEU A 6 -0.15 -3.27 -15.35
CA LEU A 6 -0.58 -1.95 -14.89
C LEU A 6 0.55 -1.18 -14.19
N LEU A 7 1.33 -1.83 -13.34
CA LEU A 7 2.53 -1.20 -12.74
C LEU A 7 3.49 -0.66 -13.81
N LYS A 8 3.73 -1.42 -14.88
CA LYS A 8 4.57 -0.97 -16.00
C LYS A 8 3.96 0.21 -16.75
N GLU A 9 2.65 0.25 -16.95
CA GLU A 9 1.96 1.38 -17.59
C GLU A 9 2.17 2.70 -16.82
N TYR A 10 2.17 2.64 -15.49
CA TYR A 10 2.41 3.79 -14.62
C TYR A 10 3.90 4.03 -14.31
N ASN A 11 4.78 3.21 -14.90
CA ASN A 11 6.21 3.19 -14.62
C ASN A 11 6.51 3.05 -13.11
N LEU A 12 5.71 2.27 -12.37
CA LEU A 12 5.87 2.04 -10.93
C LEU A 12 6.77 0.85 -10.67
N GLU A 13 7.74 1.04 -9.79
CA GLU A 13 8.61 -0.01 -9.27
C GLU A 13 8.10 -0.56 -7.94
N ILE A 14 8.65 -1.69 -7.50
CA ILE A 14 8.29 -2.30 -6.21
C ILE A 14 8.59 -1.35 -5.04
N ASP A 15 9.65 -0.54 -5.14
CA ASP A 15 9.98 0.45 -4.11
C ASP A 15 8.90 1.55 -4.02
N ASP A 16 8.25 1.90 -5.14
CA ASP A 16 7.15 2.88 -5.16
C ASP A 16 5.90 2.34 -4.44
N VAL A 17 5.59 1.06 -4.67
CA VAL A 17 4.52 0.36 -3.95
C VAL A 17 4.82 0.33 -2.46
N ARG A 18 6.04 -0.07 -2.07
CA ARG A 18 6.46 -0.09 -0.66
C ARG A 18 6.39 1.29 -0.03
N TRP A 19 6.79 2.33 -0.74
CA TRP A 19 6.72 3.70 -0.26
C TRP A 19 5.27 4.13 0.02
N TYR A 20 4.36 3.91 -0.93
CA TYR A 20 2.93 4.21 -0.75
C TYR A 20 2.32 3.45 0.43
N LEU A 21 2.56 2.14 0.53
CA LEU A 21 2.07 1.33 1.66
C LEU A 21 2.64 1.82 2.99
N SER A 22 3.91 2.25 3.02
CA SER A 22 4.54 2.85 4.20
C SER A 22 3.87 4.18 4.58
N GLN A 23 3.44 5.00 3.61
CA GLN A 23 2.68 6.22 3.87
C GLN A 23 1.31 5.91 4.49
N LEU A 24 0.58 4.92 3.97
CA LEU A 24 -0.68 4.47 4.55
C LEU A 24 -0.49 3.94 5.98
N MET A 25 0.54 3.12 6.20
CA MET A 25 0.90 2.65 7.53
C MET A 25 1.20 3.81 8.47
N THR A 26 1.99 4.79 8.01
CA THR A 26 2.30 6.00 8.80
C THR A 26 1.03 6.75 9.20
N GLN A 27 0.08 6.93 8.27
CA GLN A 27 -1.21 7.57 8.56
C GLN A 27 -2.01 6.78 9.60
N ARG A 28 -2.03 5.44 9.51
CA ARG A 28 -2.66 4.58 10.50
C ARG A 28 -2.00 4.69 11.87
N LEU A 29 -0.67 4.71 11.95
CA LEU A 29 0.03 4.86 13.24
C LEU A 29 -0.26 6.23 13.87
N LEU A 30 -0.31 7.29 13.05
CA LEU A 30 -0.63 8.64 13.50
C LEU A 30 -2.09 8.80 13.96
N SER A 31 -3.02 7.97 13.49
CA SER A 31 -4.41 8.03 13.94
C SER A 31 -4.57 7.63 15.42
N HIS A 32 -3.61 6.88 15.98
CA HIS A 32 -3.55 6.55 17.40
C HIS A 32 -2.96 7.67 18.28
N ASN A 33 -2.73 8.87 17.76
CA ASN A 33 -2.15 9.99 18.52
C ASN A 33 -2.95 10.34 19.79
N GLU A 34 -4.27 10.21 19.74
CA GLU A 34 -5.15 10.45 20.90
C GLU A 34 -5.16 9.30 21.91
N ASN A 35 -4.71 8.11 21.50
CA ASN A 35 -4.60 6.93 22.36
C ASN A 35 -3.26 6.17 22.17
N PRO A 36 -2.15 6.71 22.71
CA PRO A 36 -0.82 6.11 22.54
C PRO A 36 -0.68 4.69 23.13
N GLY A 37 -1.58 4.29 24.04
CA GLY A 37 -1.60 2.95 24.63
C GLY A 37 -1.92 1.86 23.60
N GLU A 38 -2.83 2.14 22.67
CA GLU A 38 -3.15 1.24 21.56
C GLU A 38 -1.97 1.09 20.60
N LEU A 39 -1.31 2.20 20.25
CA LEU A 39 -0.09 2.19 19.44
C LEU A 39 1.01 1.36 20.11
N THR A 40 1.20 1.54 21.42
CA THR A 40 2.17 0.75 22.20
C THR A 40 1.85 -0.75 22.13
N LYS A 41 0.58 -1.12 22.28
CA LYS A 41 0.14 -2.51 22.20
C LYS A 41 0.36 -3.10 20.81
N PHE A 42 0.06 -2.35 19.75
CA PHE A 42 0.24 -2.75 18.36
C PHE A 42 1.72 -2.99 17.99
N ILE A 43 2.63 -2.17 18.54
CA ILE A 43 4.07 -2.36 18.37
C ILE A 43 4.55 -3.58 19.19
N TRP A 44 4.16 -3.66 20.46
CA TRP A 44 4.61 -4.71 21.38
C TRP A 44 4.12 -6.10 21.00
N SER A 45 2.90 -6.22 20.45
CA SER A 45 2.33 -7.51 20.05
C SER A 45 3.07 -8.17 18.89
N GLY A 46 3.92 -7.44 18.17
CA GLY A 46 4.56 -7.89 16.93
C GLY A 46 3.68 -7.71 15.68
N GLU A 47 2.42 -7.28 15.85
CA GLU A 47 1.46 -7.12 14.75
C GLU A 47 1.95 -6.13 13.69
N LEU A 48 2.58 -5.02 14.11
CA LEU A 48 3.21 -4.08 13.17
C LEU A 48 4.28 -4.74 12.29
N HIS A 49 5.11 -5.62 12.88
CA HIS A 49 6.15 -6.33 12.13
C HIS A 49 5.53 -7.26 11.09
N ASP A 50 4.54 -8.04 11.50
CA ASP A 50 3.82 -8.96 10.63
C ASP A 50 3.12 -8.22 9.49
N GLU A 51 2.51 -7.05 9.77
CA GLU A 51 1.86 -6.25 8.75
C GLU A 51 2.86 -5.69 7.72
N ILE A 52 4.05 -5.27 8.12
CA ILE A 52 5.07 -4.71 7.21
C ILE A 52 5.82 -5.82 6.45
N TYR A 53 5.91 -7.02 7.01
CA TYR A 53 6.65 -8.13 6.40
C TYR A 53 6.03 -8.56 5.05
N ASN A 54 6.82 -8.47 3.97
CA ASN A 54 6.40 -8.73 2.59
C ASN A 54 5.12 -7.99 2.18
N MET A 55 4.87 -6.81 2.75
CA MET A 55 3.62 -6.08 2.57
C MET A 55 3.27 -5.82 1.10
N GLU A 56 4.26 -5.53 0.26
CA GLU A 56 4.03 -5.26 -1.17
C GLU A 56 3.65 -6.51 -1.94
N GLU A 57 4.25 -7.66 -1.62
CA GLU A 57 3.94 -8.93 -2.29
C GLU A 57 2.52 -9.36 -1.95
N ARG A 58 2.15 -9.29 -0.66
CA ARG A 58 0.78 -9.60 -0.21
C ARG A 58 -0.23 -8.66 -0.84
N TYR A 59 0.04 -7.35 -0.81
CA TYR A 59 -0.85 -6.35 -1.36
C TYR A 59 -1.08 -6.52 -2.86
N LEU A 60 0.00 -6.71 -3.64
CA LEU A 60 -0.12 -6.92 -5.08
C LEU A 60 -0.83 -8.23 -5.43
N LYS A 61 -0.64 -9.27 -4.62
CA LYS A 61 -1.36 -10.53 -4.76
C LYS A 61 -2.85 -10.34 -4.48
N GLU A 62 -3.22 -9.71 -3.37
CA GLU A 62 -4.61 -9.42 -3.02
C GLU A 62 -5.30 -8.57 -4.10
N LEU A 63 -4.59 -7.54 -4.61
CA LEU A 63 -5.10 -6.70 -5.68
C LEU A 63 -5.34 -7.50 -6.97
N GLN A 64 -4.42 -8.41 -7.32
CA GLN A 64 -4.59 -9.31 -8.46
C GLN A 64 -5.76 -10.29 -8.25
N ASP A 65 -5.85 -10.91 -7.08
CA ASP A 65 -6.91 -11.86 -6.71
C ASP A 65 -8.29 -11.17 -6.85
N HIS A 66 -8.43 -9.93 -6.35
CA HIS A 66 -9.66 -9.15 -6.49
C HIS A 66 -10.03 -8.77 -7.93
N MET A 67 -9.03 -8.50 -8.78
CA MET A 67 -9.26 -8.26 -10.21
C MET A 67 -9.70 -9.54 -10.92
N ASP A 68 -9.12 -10.69 -10.57
CA ASP A 68 -9.44 -11.98 -11.17
C ASP A 68 -10.83 -12.48 -10.77
N GLU A 69 -11.23 -12.23 -9.52
CA GLU A 69 -12.57 -12.53 -9.00
C GLU A 69 -13.64 -11.54 -9.48
N LYS A 70 -13.26 -10.49 -10.22
CA LYS A 70 -14.13 -9.38 -10.66
C LYS A 70 -14.84 -8.65 -9.51
N THR A 71 -14.30 -8.77 -8.30
CA THR A 71 -14.78 -8.01 -7.13
C THR A 71 -14.24 -6.58 -7.15
N LEU A 72 -13.17 -6.34 -7.91
CA LEU A 72 -12.61 -5.03 -8.17
C LEU A 72 -12.57 -4.78 -9.68
N ASP A 73 -13.16 -3.66 -10.10
CA ASP A 73 -13.05 -3.19 -11.48
C ASP A 73 -11.64 -2.65 -11.75
N GLU A 74 -11.16 -2.79 -12.99
CA GLU A 74 -9.88 -2.26 -13.43
C GLU A 74 -9.76 -0.75 -13.17
N SER A 75 -10.88 -0.01 -13.24
CA SER A 75 -10.89 1.42 -12.89
C SER A 75 -10.41 1.67 -11.46
N HIS A 76 -10.85 0.87 -10.48
CA HIS A 76 -10.43 1.03 -9.09
C HIS A 76 -8.95 0.70 -8.90
N ALA A 77 -8.46 -0.36 -9.56
CA ALA A 77 -7.03 -0.68 -9.53
C ALA A 77 -6.19 0.48 -10.10
N ARG A 78 -6.65 1.12 -11.19
CA ARG A 78 -6.01 2.28 -11.79
C ARG A 78 -6.03 3.52 -10.91
N ASP A 79 -7.09 3.73 -10.14
CA ASP A 79 -7.17 4.81 -9.16
C ASP A 79 -6.11 4.63 -8.06
N THR A 80 -5.98 3.42 -7.52
CA THR A 80 -4.94 3.09 -6.54
C THR A 80 -3.53 3.32 -7.11
N LEU A 81 -3.26 2.88 -8.35
CA LEU A 81 -1.95 3.08 -8.97
C LEU A 81 -1.64 4.56 -9.21
N LYS A 82 -2.66 5.37 -9.47
CA LYS A 82 -2.51 6.83 -9.56
C LYS A 82 -2.14 7.44 -8.22
N GLU A 83 -2.70 6.95 -7.11
CA GLU A 83 -2.28 7.37 -5.77
C GLU A 83 -0.82 7.01 -5.47
N MET A 84 -0.39 5.80 -5.86
CA MET A 84 1.02 5.39 -5.75
C MET A 84 1.95 6.29 -6.57
N GLU A 85 1.56 6.62 -7.80
CA GLU A 85 2.31 7.56 -8.63
C GLU A 85 2.45 8.93 -7.97
N ASN A 86 1.37 9.45 -7.39
CA ASN A 86 1.39 10.72 -6.66
C ASN A 86 2.29 10.63 -5.42
N ALA A 87 2.23 9.53 -4.67
CA ALA A 87 3.09 9.29 -3.52
C ALA A 87 4.57 9.30 -3.90
N ARG A 88 4.94 8.69 -5.05
CA ARG A 88 6.29 8.77 -5.61
C ARG A 88 6.69 10.19 -5.99
N ARG A 89 5.83 10.94 -6.68
CA ARG A 89 6.12 12.34 -7.04
C ARG A 89 6.40 13.19 -5.80
N ASN A 90 5.56 13.05 -4.78
CA ASN A 90 5.72 13.74 -3.50
C ASN A 90 7.02 13.36 -2.78
N ARG A 91 7.46 12.09 -2.86
CA ARG A 91 8.74 11.64 -2.30
C ARG A 91 9.94 12.43 -2.85
N HIS A 92 9.89 12.74 -4.14
CA HIS A 92 10.99 13.41 -4.84
C HIS A 92 10.82 14.93 -4.95
N GLY A 93 9.74 15.50 -4.39
CA GLY A 93 9.50 16.94 -4.35
C GLY A 93 9.09 17.56 -5.69
N TYR A 94 8.42 16.79 -6.56
CA TYR A 94 7.84 17.28 -7.81
C TYR A 94 6.41 17.77 -7.64
#